data_AF-A0A2U9NLS2-F1
#
_entry.id   AF-A0A2U9NLS2-F1
#
_cell.length_a   1.000
_cell.length_b   1.000
_cell.length_c   1.000
_cell.angle_alpha   90.00
_cell.angle_beta   90.00
_cell.angle_gamma   90.00
#
_symmetry.space_group_name_H-M   'P 1'
#
loop_
_entity.id
_entity.type
_entity.pdbx_description
1 polymer ?
#
loop_
_entity_poly.entity_id
_entity_poly.type
_entity_poly.pdbx_seq_one_letter_code
_entity_poly.pdbx_strand_id
1 'polypeptide(L)'
;MAANSASLDARLVNSLDEFLQSADMGGFVSNWNGLVDDFMASYDAGTIQPATSSLAINVNVWLENLCDAFVNLDVTVEKMATKFHEDLAATVIMEENQIPSPSRSPSPSRATRSPSPSSQL
;
A
#
# COMPACT_ATOMS: atom_id res chain seq x y z
N MET A 1 -9.39 36.01 21.59
CA MET A 1 -9.96 36.71 20.42
C MET A 1 -10.79 35.69 19.68
N ALA A 2 -12.08 35.93 19.46
CA ALA A 2 -12.93 34.98 18.72
C ALA A 2 -12.39 34.78 17.31
N ALA A 3 -12.27 33.52 16.87
CA ALA A 3 -11.84 33.20 15.52
C ALA A 3 -12.93 33.68 14.53
N ASN A 4 -12.53 34.49 13.56
CA ASN A 4 -13.45 34.99 12.54
C ASN A 4 -13.92 33.79 11.68
N SER A 5 -15.19 33.71 11.29
CA SER A 5 -15.72 32.52 10.58
C SER A 5 -14.93 32.16 9.32
N ALA A 6 -14.51 33.17 8.55
CA ALA A 6 -13.66 32.99 7.37
C ALA A 6 -12.28 32.37 7.70
N SER A 7 -11.76 32.58 8.90
CA SER A 7 -10.51 31.96 9.36
C SER A 7 -10.70 30.51 9.79
N LEU A 8 -11.87 30.16 10.36
CA LEU A 8 -12.21 28.77 10.69
C LEU A 8 -12.46 27.95 9.43
N ASP A 9 -13.20 28.51 8.46
CA ASP A 9 -13.48 27.84 7.19
C ASP A 9 -12.18 27.50 6.45
N ALA A 10 -11.26 28.45 6.36
CA ALA A 10 -9.95 28.24 5.72
C ALA A 10 -9.14 27.15 6.44
N ARG A 11 -9.14 27.14 7.78
CA ARG A 11 -8.43 26.12 8.56
C ARG A 11 -9.07 24.73 8.45
N LEU A 12 -10.40 24.66 8.38
CA LEU A 12 -11.14 23.42 8.13
C LEU A 12 -10.75 22.82 6.78
N VAL A 13 -10.68 23.63 5.72
CA VAL A 13 -10.26 23.11 4.40
C VAL A 13 -8.76 22.75 4.41
N ASN A 14 -7.90 23.60 4.98
CA ASN A 14 -6.46 23.35 5.04
C ASN A 14 -6.12 22.08 5.84
N SER A 15 -6.97 21.69 6.80
CA SER A 15 -6.78 20.44 7.55
C SER A 15 -6.83 19.20 6.64
N LEU A 16 -7.60 19.23 5.55
CA LEU A 16 -7.63 18.13 4.57
C LEU A 16 -6.30 18.04 3.81
N ASP A 17 -5.78 19.19 3.39
CA ASP A 17 -4.49 19.24 2.69
C ASP A 17 -3.35 18.80 3.63
N GLU A 18 -3.36 19.27 4.88
CA GLU A 18 -2.42 18.82 5.91
C GLU A 18 -2.54 17.31 6.14
N PHE A 19 -3.74 16.76 6.25
CA PHE A 19 -3.96 15.33 6.44
C PHE A 19 -3.37 14.51 5.28
N LEU A 20 -3.59 14.93 4.02
CA LEU A 20 -3.14 14.19 2.85
C LEU A 20 -1.63 14.32 2.60
N GLN A 21 -1.02 15.44 3.00
CA GLN A 21 0.40 15.71 2.75
C GLN A 21 1.29 15.33 3.93
N SER A 22 0.73 15.15 5.13
CA SER A 22 1.55 14.93 6.32
C SER A 22 2.12 13.52 6.36
N ALA A 23 3.45 13.44 6.46
CA ALA A 23 4.14 12.23 6.89
C ALA A 23 4.10 12.05 8.43
N ASP A 24 3.77 13.11 9.18
CA ASP A 24 3.68 13.13 10.64
C ASP A 24 2.23 13.32 11.10
N MET A 25 1.59 12.23 11.50
CA MET A 25 0.23 12.27 12.03
C MET A 25 0.15 12.96 13.40
N GLY A 26 1.25 13.03 14.16
CA GLY A 26 1.27 13.70 15.47
C GLY A 26 1.07 15.21 15.36
N GLY A 27 1.75 15.84 14.41
CA GLY A 27 1.56 17.25 14.06
C GLY A 27 0.13 17.54 13.61
N PHE A 28 -0.41 16.70 12.70
CA PHE A 28 -1.79 16.84 12.23
C PHE A 28 -2.81 16.74 13.37
N VAL A 29 -2.72 15.72 14.23
CA VAL A 29 -3.64 15.53 15.36
C VAL A 29 -3.60 16.72 16.32
N SER A 30 -2.40 17.27 16.58
CA SER A 30 -2.25 18.45 17.44
C SER A 30 -2.92 19.69 16.84
N ASN A 31 -2.73 19.95 15.55
CA ASN A 31 -3.39 21.05 14.85
C ASN A 31 -4.91 20.88 14.79
N TRP A 32 -5.37 19.66 14.51
CA TRP A 32 -6.78 19.31 14.47
C TRP A 32 -7.46 19.53 15.81
N ASN A 33 -6.85 19.09 16.92
CA ASN A 33 -7.39 19.34 18.27
C ASN A 33 -7.50 20.84 18.57
N GLY A 34 -6.49 21.64 18.21
CA GLY A 34 -6.56 23.09 18.36
C GLY A 34 -7.68 23.72 17.50
N LEU A 35 -7.94 23.18 16.30
CA LEU A 35 -9.06 23.61 15.47
C LEU A 35 -10.42 23.27 16.10
N VAL A 36 -10.54 22.09 16.70
CA VAL A 36 -11.74 21.67 17.43
C VAL A 36 -12.00 22.59 18.63
N ASP A 37 -10.96 22.91 19.41
CA ASP A 37 -11.08 23.82 20.55
C ASP A 37 -11.55 25.21 20.10
N ASP A 38 -10.97 25.75 19.03
CA ASP A 38 -11.37 27.05 18.48
C ASP A 38 -12.80 27.03 17.93
N PHE A 39 -13.22 25.92 17.31
CA PHE A 39 -14.57 25.72 16.83
C PHE A 39 -15.56 25.67 18.01
N MET A 40 -15.28 24.88 19.04
CA MET A 40 -16.12 24.76 20.24
C MET A 40 -16.23 26.09 20.99
N ALA A 41 -15.13 26.82 21.14
CA ALA A 41 -15.15 28.16 21.74
C ALA A 41 -16.03 29.13 20.93
N SER A 42 -16.01 29.02 19.60
CA SER A 42 -16.83 29.86 18.71
C SER A 42 -18.31 29.45 18.72
N TYR A 43 -18.58 28.15 18.90
CA TYR A 43 -19.92 27.58 19.11
C TYR A 43 -20.54 28.09 20.41
N ASP A 44 -19.82 27.95 21.53
CA ASP A 44 -20.27 28.38 22.86
C ASP A 44 -20.49 29.89 22.93
N ALA A 45 -19.67 30.67 22.21
CA ALA A 45 -19.83 32.11 22.07
C ALA A 45 -21.01 32.52 21.16
N GLY A 46 -21.66 31.57 20.47
CA GLY A 46 -22.74 31.85 19.51
C GLY A 46 -22.29 32.61 18.27
N THR A 47 -21.00 32.53 17.92
CA THR A 47 -20.38 33.29 16.82
C THR A 47 -20.22 32.48 15.54
N ILE A 48 -20.50 31.17 15.59
CA ILE A 48 -20.44 30.29 14.44
C ILE A 48 -21.55 30.59 13.44
N GLN A 49 -21.15 30.72 12.18
CA GLN A 49 -22.10 30.81 11.07
C GLN A 49 -22.60 29.41 10.70
N PRO A 50 -23.88 29.25 10.31
CA PRO A 50 -24.41 27.96 9.88
C PRO A 50 -23.63 27.31 8.73
N ALA A 51 -23.07 28.12 7.83
CA ALA A 51 -22.20 27.64 6.75
C ALA A 51 -20.92 26.98 7.27
N THR A 52 -20.26 27.59 8.27
CA THR A 52 -19.08 27.04 8.94
C THR A 52 -19.40 25.71 9.64
N SER A 53 -20.56 25.60 10.30
CA SER A 53 -20.99 24.32 10.90
C SER A 53 -21.17 23.22 9.85
N SER A 54 -21.84 23.54 8.73
CA SER A 54 -22.02 22.60 7.62
C SER A 54 -20.68 22.17 7.04
N LEU A 55 -19.76 23.11 6.85
CA LEU A 55 -18.40 22.82 6.39
C LEU A 55 -17.65 21.90 7.35
N ALA A 56 -17.70 22.17 8.65
CA ALA A 56 -17.04 21.33 9.65
C ALA A 56 -17.54 19.88 9.63
N ILE A 57 -18.86 19.69 9.50
CA ILE A 57 -19.46 18.35 9.36
C ILE A 57 -18.94 17.67 8.10
N ASN A 58 -18.94 18.36 6.96
CA ASN A 58 -18.47 17.79 5.69
C ASN A 58 -17.00 17.41 5.76
N VAL A 59 -16.13 18.28 6.30
CA VAL A 59 -14.70 17.99 6.47
C VAL A 59 -14.49 16.76 7.35
N ASN A 60 -15.24 16.65 8.45
CA ASN A 60 -15.16 15.49 9.33
C ASN A 60 -15.54 14.19 8.59
N VAL A 61 -16.62 14.20 7.81
CA VAL A 61 -17.04 13.05 6.99
C VAL A 61 -15.98 12.68 5.95
N TRP A 62 -15.32 13.67 5.34
CA TRP A 62 -14.23 13.41 4.39
C TRP A 62 -13.03 12.77 5.06
N LEU A 63 -12.61 13.26 6.23
CA LEU A 63 -11.50 12.67 6.99
C LEU A 63 -11.80 11.23 7.42
N GLU A 64 -13.03 10.96 7.88
CA GLU A 64 -13.46 9.61 8.24
C GLU A 64 -13.39 8.66 7.04
N ASN A 65 -13.98 9.05 5.91
CA ASN A 65 -13.95 8.24 4.68
C ASN A 65 -12.52 7.99 4.17
N LEU A 66 -11.63 8.98 4.29
CA LEU A 66 -10.23 8.82 3.92
C LEU A 66 -9.50 7.85 4.86
N CYS A 67 -9.72 7.95 6.16
CA CYS A 67 -9.17 7.01 7.14
C CYS A 67 -9.64 5.58 6.83
N ASP A 68 -10.95 5.38 6.63
CA ASP A 68 -11.52 4.08 6.28
C ASP A 68 -10.94 3.54 4.97
N ALA A 69 -10.76 4.39 3.96
CA ALA A 69 -10.15 3.98 2.70
C ALA A 69 -8.69 3.53 2.90
N PHE A 70 -7.89 4.26 3.69
CA PHE A 70 -6.50 3.89 3.98
C PHE A 70 -6.41 2.61 4.81
N VAL A 71 -7.26 2.41 5.81
CA VAL A 71 -7.33 1.16 6.60
C VAL A 71 -7.72 -0.02 5.70
N ASN A 72 -8.71 0.14 4.82
CA ASN A 72 -9.11 -0.91 3.88
C ASN A 72 -8.01 -1.22 2.86
N LEU A 73 -7.24 -0.21 2.44
CA LEU A 73 -6.08 -0.40 1.56
C LEU A 73 -5.01 -1.23 2.26
N ASP A 74 -4.71 -0.93 3.53
CA ASP A 74 -3.71 -1.65 4.32
C ASP A 74 -4.05 -3.15 4.43
N VAL A 75 -5.29 -3.48 4.82
CA VAL A 75 -5.80 -4.85 4.87
C VAL A 75 -5.68 -5.55 3.51
N THR A 76 -5.93 -4.82 2.42
CA THR A 76 -5.81 -5.37 1.06
C THR A 76 -4.36 -5.64 0.69
N VAL A 77 -3.43 -4.75 1.05
CA VAL A 77 -2.00 -4.90 0.81
C VAL A 77 -1.44 -6.07 1.60
N GLU A 78 -1.78 -6.21 2.89
CA GLU A 78 -1.37 -7.35 3.72
C GLU A 78 -1.84 -8.68 3.14
N LYS A 79 -3.10 -8.74 2.68
CA LYS A 79 -3.66 -9.92 2.02
C LYS A 79 -2.91 -10.25 0.73
N MET A 80 -2.57 -9.26 -0.08
CA MET A 80 -1.78 -9.47 -1.30
C MET A 80 -0.35 -9.92 -0.99
N ALA A 81 0.29 -9.35 0.03
CA ALA A 81 1.63 -9.73 0.46
C ALA A 81 1.67 -11.19 0.94
N THR A 82 0.67 -11.60 1.73
CA THR A 82 0.52 -12.98 2.21
C THR A 82 0.33 -13.94 1.05
N LYS A 83 -0.59 -13.64 0.12
CA LYS A 83 -0.81 -14.46 -1.07
C LYS A 83 0.46 -14.57 -1.92
N PHE A 84 1.17 -13.47 -2.13
CA PHE A 84 2.41 -13.47 -2.90
C PHE A 84 3.48 -14.35 -2.25
N HIS A 85 3.59 -14.32 -0.92
CA HIS A 85 4.51 -15.19 -0.18
C HIS A 85 4.17 -16.67 -0.34
N GLU A 86 2.88 -17.03 -0.26
CA GLU A 86 2.38 -18.39 -0.49
C GLU A 86 2.65 -18.86 -1.93
N ASP A 87 2.33 -18.03 -2.94
CA ASP A 87 2.55 -18.32 -4.36
C ASP A 87 4.05 -18.54 -4.65
N LEU A 88 4.93 -17.73 -4.04
CA LEU A 88 6.38 -17.90 -4.16
C LEU A 88 6.85 -19.21 -3.52
N ALA A 89 6.39 -19.52 -2.31
CA ALA A 89 6.75 -20.77 -1.61
C ALA A 89 6.28 -22.01 -2.39
N ALA A 90 5.07 -21.97 -2.96
CA ALA A 90 4.54 -23.04 -3.82
C ALA A 90 5.40 -23.24 -5.08
N THR A 91 5.88 -22.16 -5.69
CA THR A 91 6.75 -22.22 -6.87
C THR A 91 8.10 -22.89 -6.55
N VAL A 92 8.72 -22.54 -5.42
CA VAL A 92 9.99 -23.13 -4.98
C VAL A 92 9.86 -24.64 -4.70
N ILE A 93 8.76 -25.07 -4.08
CA ILE A 93 8.50 -26.49 -3.81
C ILE A 93 8.32 -27.30 -5.12
N MET A 94 7.75 -26.69 -6.16
CA MET A 94 7.61 -27.34 -7.46
C MET A 94 8.95 -27.49 -8.21
N GLU A 95 9.86 -26.52 -8.08
CA GLU A 95 11.19 -26.59 -8.68
C GLU A 95 12.12 -27.56 -7.93
N GLU A 96 12.03 -27.65 -6.60
CA GLU A 96 12.83 -28.60 -5.80
C GLU A 96 12.41 -30.07 -6.01
N ASN A 97 11.12 -30.33 -6.21
CA ASN A 97 10.63 -31.69 -6.54
C ASN A 97 10.83 -32.09 -8.00
N GLN A 98 11.24 -31.16 -8.87
CA GLN A 98 11.74 -31.45 -10.21
C GLN A 98 13.26 -31.57 -10.21
N ILE A 99 13.84 -32.44 -9.37
CA ILE A 99 15.20 -32.93 -9.63
C ILE A 99 15.12 -33.68 -10.97
N PRO A 100 15.76 -33.22 -12.05
CA PRO A 100 15.83 -34.00 -13.27
C PRO A 100 16.66 -35.23 -12.91
N SER A 101 16.01 -36.40 -12.83
CA SER A 101 16.74 -37.66 -12.78
C SER A 101 17.75 -37.64 -13.93
N PRO A 102 19.05 -37.89 -13.70
CA PRO A 102 20.06 -37.72 -14.73
C PRO A 102 19.72 -38.64 -15.89
N SER A 103 19.18 -38.05 -16.96
CA SER A 103 18.81 -38.74 -18.18
C SER A 103 20.09 -39.32 -18.76
N ARG A 104 20.24 -40.64 -18.62
CA ARG A 104 21.33 -41.40 -19.22
C ARG A 104 21.22 -41.26 -20.73
N SER A 105 22.06 -40.40 -21.28
CA SER A 105 22.22 -40.24 -22.71
C SER A 105 22.59 -41.60 -23.30
N PRO A 106 21.83 -42.16 -24.26
CA PRO A 106 22.28 -43.35 -24.96
C PRO A 106 23.47 -42.93 -25.82
N SER A 107 24.67 -43.34 -25.42
CA SER A 107 25.88 -43.11 -26.22
C SER A 107 25.67 -43.72 -27.60
N PRO A 108 25.82 -42.96 -28.70
CA PRO A 108 25.85 -43.54 -30.02
C PRO A 108 27.20 -44.24 -30.18
N SER A 109 27.22 -45.55 -29.96
CA SER A 109 28.35 -46.43 -30.30
C SER A 109 28.60 -46.32 -31.80
N ARG A 110 29.50 -45.42 -32.16
CA ARG A 110 29.94 -45.13 -33.52
C ARG A 110 30.65 -46.36 -34.06
N ALA A 111 30.00 -47.03 -35.01
CA ALA A 111 30.57 -48.10 -35.80
C ALA A 111 31.90 -47.64 -36.42
N THR A 112 33.00 -48.21 -35.96
CA THR A 112 34.31 -48.17 -36.62
C THR A 112 34.58 -49.57 -37.16
N ARG A 113 33.90 -49.93 -38.26
CA ARG A 113 34.33 -51.03 -39.13
C ARG A 113 35.32 -50.47 -40.14
N SER A 114 36.59 -50.41 -39.76
CA SER A 114 37.70 -50.37 -40.70
C SER A 114 38.24 -51.79 -40.85
N PRO A 115 38.10 -52.47 -42.00
CA PRO A 115 38.97 -53.58 -42.31
C PRO A 115 40.27 -53.01 -42.91
N SER A 116 41.39 -53.35 -42.29
CA SER A 116 42.73 -53.11 -42.83
C SER A 116 42.95 -53.93 -44.11
N PRO A 117 43.67 -53.42 -45.13
CA PRO A 117 44.17 -54.28 -46.19
C PRO A 117 45.46 -54.95 -45.70
N SER A 118 45.41 -56.27 -45.49
CA SER A 118 46.63 -57.06 -45.36
C SER A 118 47.30 -57.15 -46.72
N SER A 119 48.48 -56.54 -46.85
CA SER A 119 49.48 -56.95 -47.85
C SER A 119 49.99 -58.33 -47.49
N GLN A 120 49.89 -59.31 -48.39
CA GLN A 120 50.80 -60.45 -48.46
C GLN A 120 51.07 -60.81 -49.94
N LEU A 121 52.31 -61.26 -50.14
CA LEU A 121 53.04 -61.51 -51.40
C LEU A 121 52.30 -62.29 -52.49
#